data_AF-A0A830CA53-F1
#
_entry.id   AF-A0A830CA53-F1
#
_cell.length_a   1.000
_cell.length_b   1.000
_cell.length_c   1.000
_cell.angle_alpha   90.00
_cell.angle_beta   90.00
_cell.angle_gamma   90.00
#
_symmetry.space_group_name_H-M   'P 1'
#
loop_
_entity.id
_entity.type
_entity.pdbx_description
1 polymer ?
#
loop_
_entity_poly.entity_id
_entity_poly.type
_entity_poly.pdbx_seq_one_letter_code
_entity_poly.pdbx_strand_id
1 'polypeptide(L)' 'MDPRTDKLVRRTTMVATVTASYFLLTADYGSEPNFLDPIRKVILSAERSAKEFIFGPKKETPPNDVEKP' A
#
# COMPACT_ATOMS: atom_id res chain seq x y z
N MET A 1 -9.73 -37.96 -8.56
CA MET A 1 -9.27 -36.56 -8.51
C MET A 1 -9.17 -36.05 -9.93
N ASP A 2 -9.62 -34.82 -10.18
CA ASP A 2 -9.55 -34.23 -11.52
C ASP A 2 -8.09 -33.85 -11.84
N PRO A 3 -7.48 -34.42 -12.90
CA PRO A 3 -6.06 -34.22 -13.20
C PRO A 3 -5.70 -32.77 -13.58
N ARG A 4 -6.69 -31.93 -13.94
CA ARG A 4 -6.48 -30.51 -14.18
C ARG A 4 -6.35 -29.76 -12.86
N THR A 5 -7.20 -30.11 -11.89
CA THR A 5 -7.16 -29.59 -10.52
C THR A 5 -5.82 -29.92 -9.84
N ASP A 6 -5.32 -31.15 -9.96
CA ASP A 6 -4.03 -31.53 -9.39
C ASP A 6 -2.85 -30.73 -9.96
N LYS A 7 -2.86 -30.46 -11.28
CA LYS A 7 -1.84 -29.62 -11.93
C LYS A 7 -1.90 -28.16 -11.47
N LEU A 8 -3.11 -27.64 -11.29
CA LEU A 8 -3.32 -26.27 -10.82
C LEU A 8 -2.82 -26.13 -9.38
N VAL A 9 -3.27 -27.01 -8.49
CA VAL A 9 -2.87 -27.01 -7.08
C VAL A 9 -1.35 -27.07 -6.96
N ARG A 10 -0.70 -28.00 -7.67
CA ARG A 10 0.76 -28.14 -7.62
C ARG A 10 1.51 -26.87 -8.04
N ARG A 11 1.06 -26.19 -9.10
CA ARG A 11 1.66 -24.92 -9.54
C ARG A 11 1.43 -23.81 -8.53
N THR A 12 0.20 -23.68 -8.05
CA THR A 12 -0.16 -22.67 -7.06
C THR A 12 0.60 -22.87 -5.76
N THR A 13 0.72 -24.09 -5.27
CA THR A 13 1.52 -24.40 -4.08
C THR A 13 2.97 -24.03 -4.29
N MET A 14 3.58 -24.38 -5.43
CA MET A 14 4.98 -24.01 -5.72
C MET A 14 5.18 -22.49 -5.72
N VAL A 15 4.30 -21.74 -6.39
CA VAL A 15 4.36 -20.27 -6.42
C VAL A 15 4.15 -19.69 -5.03
N ALA A 16 3.13 -20.16 -4.30
CA ALA A 16 2.82 -19.71 -2.95
C ALA A 16 3.98 -19.97 -2.00
N THR A 17 4.65 -21.13 -2.09
CA THR A 17 5.83 -21.44 -1.29
C THR A 17 6.97 -20.47 -1.60
N VAL A 18 7.28 -20.23 -2.89
CA VAL A 18 8.34 -19.28 -3.26
C VAL A 18 8.03 -17.87 -2.76
N THR A 19 6.80 -17.40 -2.94
CA THR A 19 6.36 -16.07 -2.47
C THR A 19 6.41 -15.96 -0.95
N ALA A 20 5.93 -16.98 -0.23
CA ALA A 20 5.96 -17.00 1.23
C ALA A 20 7.40 -17.05 1.75
N SER A 21 8.27 -17.87 1.15
CA SER A 21 9.69 -17.93 1.50
C SER A 21 10.40 -16.61 1.23
N TYR A 22 10.12 -15.94 0.11
CA TYR A 22 10.64 -14.59 -0.16
C TYR A 22 10.18 -13.61 0.91
N PHE A 23 8.89 -13.59 1.24
CA PHE A 23 8.34 -12.68 2.23
C PHE A 23 8.93 -12.91 3.61
N LEU A 24 9.01 -14.16 4.08
CA LEU A 24 9.63 -14.53 5.36
C LEU A 24 11.11 -14.18 5.40
N LEU A 25 11.85 -14.44 4.31
CA LEU A 25 13.26 -14.07 4.23
C LEU A 25 13.44 -12.56 4.33
N THR A 26 12.59 -11.79 3.64
CA THR A 26 12.60 -10.32 3.70
C THR A 26 11.93 -9.73 4.94
N ALA A 27 11.27 -10.55 5.78
CA ALA A 27 10.52 -10.08 6.94
C ALA A 27 11.45 -9.48 8.01
N ASP A 28 12.64 -10.07 8.18
CA ASP A 28 13.66 -9.59 9.12
C ASP A 28 14.47 -8.41 8.57
N TYR A 29 14.40 -8.15 7.25
CA TYR A 29 15.16 -7.06 6.62
C TYR A 29 14.49 -5.68 6.76
N GLY A 30 13.26 -5.62 7.30
CA GLY A 30 12.51 -4.38 7.41
C GLY A 30 12.12 -3.80 6.04
N SER A 31 11.09 -2.96 6.01
CA SER A 31 10.79 -2.21 4.79
C SER A 31 11.93 -1.22 4.53
N GLU A 32 12.73 -1.46 3.48
CA GLU A 32 13.65 -0.47 2.94
C GLU A 32 12.89 0.87 2.82
N PRO A 33 13.33 1.95 3.49
CA PRO A 33 12.49 3.12 3.76
C PRO A 33 12.02 3.89 2.52
N ASN A 34 12.40 3.48 1.32
CA ASN A 34 12.20 4.26 0.10
C ASN A 34 11.47 3.50 -1.03
N PHE A 35 11.23 2.19 -0.91
CA PHE A 35 10.62 1.45 -2.03
C PHE A 35 9.11 1.66 -2.12
N LEU A 36 8.42 1.70 -0.98
CA LEU A 36 6.96 1.83 -0.91
C LEU A 36 6.48 3.27 -0.70
N ASP A 37 7.40 4.21 -0.52
CA ASP A 37 7.10 5.64 -0.34
C ASP A 37 6.29 6.25 -1.49
N PRO A 38 6.59 5.97 -2.78
CA PRO A 38 5.77 6.46 -3.88
C PRO A 38 4.35 5.91 -3.82
N ILE A 39 4.18 4.62 -3.51
CA ILE A 39 2.87 3.96 -3.43
C ILE A 39 2.06 4.53 -2.27
N ARG A 40 2.70 4.71 -1.11
CA ARG A 40 2.08 5.30 0.08
C ARG A 40 1.60 6.73 -0.20
N LYS A 41 2.39 7.55 -0.89
CA LYS A 41 2.01 8.91 -1.30
C LYS A 41 0.80 8.90 -2.23
N VAL A 42 0.77 7.99 -3.21
CA VAL A 42 -0.38 7.84 -4.12
C VAL A 42 -1.64 7.45 -3.37
N ILE A 43 -1.56 6.48 -2.44
CA ILE A 43 -2.70 6.05 -1.61
C ILE A 43 -3.21 7.22 -0.75
N LEU A 44 -2.31 7.95 -0.08
CA LEU A 44 -2.69 9.12 0.73
C LEU A 44 -3.29 10.26 -0.11
N SER A 45 -2.77 10.48 -1.32
CA SER A 45 -3.31 11.48 -2.24
C SER A 45 -4.69 11.09 -2.75
N ALA A 46 -4.90 9.81 -3.07
CA ALA A 46 -6.19 9.28 -3.48
C ALA A 46 -7.21 9.36 -2.34
N GLU A 47 -6.81 9.06 -1.10
CA GLU A 47 -7.64 9.23 0.08
C GLU A 47 -8.05 10.69 0.30
N ARG A 48 -7.12 11.64 0.16
CA ARG A 48 -7.42 13.08 0.24
C ARG A 48 -8.37 13.53 -0.86
N SER A 49 -8.09 13.15 -2.10
CA SER A 49 -8.94 13.50 -3.25
C SER A 49 -10.36 12.94 -3.12
N ALA A 50 -10.50 11.69 -2.66
CA ALA A 50 -11.81 11.10 -2.38
C ALA A 50 -12.53 11.81 -1.22
N LYS A 51 -11.80 12.18 -0.16
CA LYS A 51 -12.36 12.98 0.94
C LYS A 51 -12.83 14.36 0.47
N GLU A 52 -12.06 15.05 -0.37
CA GLU A 52 -12.44 16.33 -0.95
C GLU A 52 -13.61 16.22 -1.92
N PHE A 53 -13.71 15.11 -2.66
CA PHE A 53 -14.84 14.84 -3.54
C PHE A 53 -16.14 14.61 -2.77
N ILE A 54 -16.10 13.86 -1.67
CA ILE A 54 -17.29 13.52 -0.87
C ILE A 54 -17.68 14.65 0.11
N PHE A 55 -16.71 15.28 0.77
CA PHE A 55 -16.96 16.28 1.81
C PHE A 55 -16.81 17.72 1.32
N GLY A 56 -16.49 17.93 0.04
CA GLY A 56 -16.11 19.21 -0.52
C GLY A 56 -14.67 19.61 -0.15
N PRO A 57 -14.07 20.58 -0.86
CA PRO A 57 -12.72 21.06 -0.55
C PRO A 57 -12.71 21.67 0.85
N LYS A 58 -11.81 21.18 1.72
CA LYS A 58 -11.52 21.89 2.97
C LYS A 58 -10.97 23.26 2.58
N LYS A 59 -11.65 24.34 2.99
CA LYS A 59 -11.08 25.68 2.91
C LYS A 59 -9.81 25.69 3.74
N GLU A 60 -8.65 25.70 3.10
CA GLU A 60 -7.42 26.10 3.75
C GLU A 60 -7.67 27.50 4.30
N THR A 61 -7.85 27.59 5.61
CA THR A 61 -7.78 28.90 6.27
C THR A 61 -6.30 29.29 6.14
N PRO A 62 -5.98 30.45 5.55
CA PRO A 62 -4.59 30.86 5.41
C PRO A 62 -3.92 30.83 6.79
N PRO A 63 -2.63 30.47 6.88
CA PRO A 63 -1.91 30.50 8.14
C PRO A 63 -2.11 31.90 8.72
N ASN A 64 -2.76 31.95 9.87
CA ASN A 64 -2.92 33.17 10.66
C ASN A 64 -1.58 33.87 10.68
N ASP A 65 -1.59 35.13 10.24
CA ASP A 65 -0.48 36.04 10.45
C ASP A 65 -0.05 35.92 11.91
N VAL A 66 1.18 35.46 12.08
CA VAL A 66 1.94 35.62 13.30
C VAL A 66 2.03 37.13 13.51
N GLU A 67 1.57 37.62 14.66
CA GLU A 67 2.41 38.27 15.66
C GLU A 67 1.58 39.19 16.58
N LYS A 68 1.73 38.95 17.88
CA LYS A 68 1.21 39.74 19.00
C LYS A 68 2.03 41.03 19.13
N PRO A 69 1.42 42.20 19.43
CA PRO A 69 1.51 42.74 20.79
C PRO A 69 0.14 42.87 21.50
#